data_AF-A0A497C272-F1
#
_entry.id   AF-A0A497C272-F1
#
_cell.length_a   1.000
_cell.length_b   1.000
_cell.length_c   1.000
_cell.angle_alpha   90.00
_cell.angle_beta   90.00
_cell.angle_gamma   90.00
#
_symmetry.space_group_name_H-M   'P 1'
#
loop_
_entity.id
_entity.type
_entity.pdbx_description
1 polymer ?
#
loop_
_entity_poly.entity_id
_entity_poly.type
_entity_poly.pdbx_seq_one_letter_code
_entity_poly.pdbx_strand_id
1 'polypeptide(L)'
;MKHKYISNVITKMFFFGLSMKFWSGDQQFTASPPGESAGGIPVFQIIDCEDMSLLGHKFAVATFPFYLGRSQDNDIIFQELSVSRAHAKITCHENKIFIQDRGSKYGTLVNGEKLGSQ
;
A
#
# COMPACT_ATOMS: atom_id res chain seq x y z
N MET A 1 0.55 -8.19 15.71
CA MET A 1 0.78 -7.52 14.40
C MET A 1 -0.21 -6.37 14.29
N LYS A 2 0.25 -5.11 14.17
CA LYS A 2 -0.63 -3.92 14.13
C LYS A 2 -0.93 -3.56 12.68
N HIS A 3 -2.20 -3.32 12.36
CA HIS A 3 -2.64 -2.71 11.11
C HIS A 3 -3.00 -1.24 11.36
N LYS A 4 -2.80 -0.36 10.38
CA LYS A 4 -3.26 1.03 10.45
C LYS A 4 -4.25 1.27 9.32
N TYR A 5 -5.38 1.87 9.68
CA TYR A 5 -6.36 2.34 8.72
C TYR A 5 -5.73 3.44 7.85
N ILE A 6 -5.89 3.29 6.55
CA ILE A 6 -5.53 4.29 5.55
C ILE A 6 -6.82 5.02 5.23
N SER A 7 -6.89 6.30 5.58
CA SER A 7 -8.05 7.12 5.23
C SER A 7 -8.23 7.17 3.71
N ASN A 8 -9.46 7.43 3.25
CA ASN A 8 -9.79 7.69 1.84
C ASN A 8 -9.20 9.01 1.30
N VAL A 9 -8.14 9.52 1.93
CA VAL A 9 -7.44 10.76 1.59
C VAL A 9 -6.03 10.40 1.15
N ILE A 10 -5.43 11.21 0.26
CA ILE A 10 -4.07 11.04 -0.26
C ILE A 10 -3.12 10.68 0.88
N THR A 11 -2.72 9.41 0.95
CA THR A 11 -1.93 8.90 2.07
C THR A 11 -0.50 8.69 1.61
N LYS A 12 0.46 9.40 2.21
CA LYS A 12 1.87 9.20 1.91
C LYS A 12 2.43 8.06 2.75
N MET A 13 2.80 6.96 2.11
CA MET A 13 3.57 5.90 2.74
C MET A 13 5.05 6.15 2.52
N PHE A 14 5.88 5.90 3.54
CA PHE A 14 7.33 6.00 3.43
C PHE A 14 7.98 4.71 3.95
N PHE A 15 8.94 4.21 3.19
CA PHE A 15 9.71 3.01 3.46
C PHE A 15 11.19 3.36 3.24
N PHE A 16 11.83 4.03 4.21
CA PHE A 16 13.28 4.30 4.25
C PHE A 16 13.96 4.52 2.87
N GLY A 17 13.47 5.48 2.09
CA GLY A 17 13.92 5.76 0.71
C GLY A 17 12.85 5.60 -0.38
N LEU A 18 11.75 4.91 -0.06
CA LEU A 18 10.60 4.74 -0.95
C LEU A 18 9.38 5.50 -0.40
N SER A 19 8.90 6.52 -1.11
CA SER A 19 7.63 7.20 -0.86
C SER A 19 6.56 6.78 -1.85
N MET A 20 5.36 6.48 -1.36
CA MET A 20 4.20 6.19 -2.20
C MET A 20 3.05 7.11 -1.81
N LYS A 21 2.31 7.64 -2.78
CA LYS A 21 1.02 8.29 -2.55
C LYS A 21 -0.07 7.30 -2.87
N PHE A 22 -0.84 6.98 -1.85
CA PHE A 22 -2.07 6.24 -2.01
C PHE A 22 -3.21 7.19 -2.34
N TRP A 23 -3.99 6.88 -3.37
CA TRP A 23 -5.23 7.55 -3.69
C TRP A 23 -6.34 6.50 -3.83
N SER A 24 -7.19 6.43 -2.80
CA SER A 24 -8.55 5.93 -2.99
C SER A 24 -9.34 7.12 -3.52
N GLY A 25 -9.89 7.04 -4.74
CA GLY A 25 -10.83 8.07 -5.22
C GLY A 25 -11.95 8.29 -4.19
N ASP A 26 -12.63 9.44 -4.23
CA ASP A 26 -13.72 9.91 -3.35
C ASP A 26 -14.92 8.95 -3.14
N GLN A 27 -14.83 7.70 -3.58
CA GLN A 27 -15.92 6.75 -3.53
C GLN A 27 -15.86 5.98 -2.23
N GLN A 28 -16.91 6.16 -1.44
CA GLN A 28 -17.29 5.22 -0.41
C GLN A 28 -17.28 3.83 -1.07
N PHE A 29 -16.37 2.97 -0.67
CA PHE A 29 -16.59 1.55 -0.88
C PHE A 29 -17.95 1.30 -0.19
N THR A 30 -18.97 0.94 -0.95
CA THR A 30 -20.23 0.40 -0.43
C THR A 30 -20.25 -1.07 -0.80
N ALA A 31 -20.53 -1.94 0.18
CA ALA A 31 -20.57 -3.37 -0.04
C ALA A 31 -21.85 -3.65 -0.83
N SER A 32 -21.75 -3.58 -2.16
CA SER A 32 -22.86 -3.83 -3.07
C SER A 32 -22.78 -5.26 -3.64
N PRO A 33 -23.93 -5.86 -4.04
CA PRO A 33 -24.08 -7.29 -4.32
C PRO A 33 -23.24 -7.79 -5.52
N PRO A 34 -23.14 -9.13 -5.73
CA PRO A 34 -22.31 -9.70 -6.79
C PRO A 34 -22.90 -9.40 -8.17
N GLY A 35 -22.40 -8.35 -8.85
CA GLY A 35 -22.83 -8.06 -10.22
C GLY A 35 -22.47 -6.68 -10.78
N GLU A 36 -22.28 -5.64 -9.95
CA GLU A 36 -22.02 -4.28 -10.45
C GLU A 36 -20.72 -3.68 -9.91
N SER A 37 -19.84 -3.37 -10.85
CA SER A 37 -18.53 -2.77 -10.64
C SER A 37 -18.69 -1.26 -10.45
N ALA A 38 -18.82 -0.80 -9.21
CA ALA A 38 -18.84 0.63 -8.89
C ALA A 38 -18.10 0.94 -7.57
N GLY A 39 -16.90 0.39 -7.43
CA GLY A 39 -15.89 0.84 -6.47
C GLY A 39 -14.64 1.21 -7.25
N GLY A 40 -14.24 2.48 -7.23
CA GLY A 40 -13.00 2.90 -7.89
C GLY A 40 -11.84 2.04 -7.41
N ILE A 41 -11.09 1.43 -8.34
CA ILE A 41 -9.96 0.59 -7.98
C ILE A 41 -8.94 1.49 -7.27
N PRO A 42 -8.53 1.17 -6.03
CA PRO A 42 -7.58 1.98 -5.30
C PRO A 42 -6.25 2.03 -6.06
N VAL A 43 -5.71 3.22 -6.29
CA VAL A 43 -4.47 3.38 -7.05
C VAL A 43 -3.36 3.89 -6.13
N PHE A 44 -2.20 3.25 -6.21
CA PHE A 44 -0.99 3.69 -5.55
C PHE A 44 -0.05 4.26 -6.58
N GLN A 45 0.46 5.46 -6.34
CA GLN A 45 1.52 6.05 -7.14
C GLN A 45 2.82 6.01 -6.36
N ILE A 46 3.90 5.58 -6.99
CA ILE A 46 5.24 5.69 -6.41
C ILE A 46 5.72 7.12 -6.65
N ILE A 47 6.14 7.80 -5.59
CA ILE A 47 6.50 9.22 -5.59
C ILE A 47 7.98 9.42 -5.34
N ASP A 48 8.64 8.45 -4.72
CA ASP A 48 10.06 8.45 -4.41
C ASP A 48 10.49 6.99 -4.29
N CYS A 49 11.59 6.59 -4.93
CA CYS A 49 12.18 5.25 -4.81
C CYS A 49 13.59 5.29 -5.44
N GLU A 50 14.47 4.37 -5.04
CA GLU A 50 15.79 4.22 -5.65
C GLU A 50 15.68 3.72 -7.11
N ASP A 51 14.64 2.93 -7.42
CA ASP A 51 14.38 2.44 -8.77
C ASP A 51 13.63 3.49 -9.61
N MET A 52 14.38 4.26 -10.41
CA MET A 52 13.83 5.29 -11.28
C MET A 52 12.83 4.76 -12.32
N SER A 53 12.83 3.47 -12.61
CA SER A 53 11.85 2.84 -13.53
C SER A 53 10.47 2.74 -12.91
N LEU A 54 10.38 2.78 -11.58
CA LEU A 54 9.13 2.72 -10.82
C LEU A 54 8.63 4.10 -10.41
N LEU A 55 9.49 5.13 -10.44
CA LEU A 55 9.14 6.48 -10.03
C LEU A 55 7.99 7.05 -10.90
N GLY A 56 6.91 7.49 -10.25
CA GLY A 56 5.73 8.02 -10.92
C GLY A 56 4.74 6.96 -11.43
N HIS A 57 5.11 5.68 -11.41
CA HIS A 57 4.22 4.60 -11.82
C HIS A 57 3.01 4.46 -10.89
N LYS A 58 1.87 4.15 -11.50
CA LYS A 58 0.58 3.97 -10.83
C LYS A 58 0.17 2.50 -10.89
N PHE A 59 -0.14 1.92 -9.74
CA PHE A 59 -0.55 0.53 -9.58
C PHE A 59 -1.98 0.48 -9.05
N ALA A 60 -2.86 -0.19 -9.79
CA ALA A 60 -4.24 -0.40 -9.39
C ALA A 60 -4.32 -1.66 -8.51
N VAL A 61 -4.82 -1.50 -7.29
CA VAL A 61 -5.00 -2.60 -6.32
C VAL A 61 -6.40 -3.16 -6.47
N ALA A 62 -6.54 -4.08 -7.43
CA ALA A 62 -7.80 -4.76 -7.70
C ALA A 62 -8.05 -5.95 -6.76
N THR A 63 -6.99 -6.51 -6.16
CA THR A 63 -7.04 -7.73 -5.36
C THR A 63 -6.52 -7.47 -3.94
N PHE A 64 -7.17 -8.04 -2.94
CA PHE A 64 -6.75 -8.02 -1.54
C PHE A 64 -6.67 -9.46 -0.99
N PRO A 65 -5.68 -9.80 -0.14
CA PRO A 65 -4.57 -8.97 0.32
C PRO A 65 -3.55 -8.67 -0.79
N PHE A 66 -3.05 -7.45 -0.83
CA PHE A 66 -2.06 -6.99 -1.78
C PHE A 66 -0.70 -6.88 -1.10
N TYR A 67 0.32 -7.55 -1.64
CA TYR A 67 1.62 -7.69 -1.01
C TYR A 67 2.66 -6.75 -1.62
N LEU A 68 3.48 -6.15 -0.75
CA LEU A 68 4.58 -5.27 -1.12
C LEU A 68 5.88 -5.82 -0.54
N GLY A 69 6.90 -5.91 -1.37
CA GLY A 69 8.22 -6.31 -0.91
C GLY A 69 9.22 -6.46 -2.03
N ARG A 70 10.41 -6.97 -1.70
CA ARG A 70 11.48 -7.23 -2.68
C ARG A 70 11.44 -8.64 -3.25
N SER A 71 10.72 -9.57 -2.61
CA SER A 71 10.59 -10.93 -3.13
C SER A 71 9.63 -10.95 -4.32
N GLN A 72 9.88 -11.84 -5.27
CA GLN A 72 9.02 -12.07 -6.43
C GLN A 72 7.64 -12.66 -6.08
N ASP A 73 7.45 -13.06 -4.82
CA ASP A 73 6.18 -13.56 -4.28
C ASP A 73 5.17 -12.43 -3.98
N ASN A 74 5.57 -11.16 -4.09
CA ASN A 74 4.70 -10.01 -3.82
C ASN A 74 4.08 -9.43 -5.10
N ASP A 75 2.90 -8.81 -5.00
CA ASP A 75 2.23 -8.12 -6.11
C ASP A 75 3.03 -6.93 -6.65
N ILE A 76 3.67 -6.16 -5.75
CA ILE A 76 4.68 -5.17 -6.14
C ILE A 76 6.03 -5.59 -5.63
N ILE A 77 6.95 -5.71 -6.60
CA ILE A 77 8.33 -6.11 -6.39
C ILE A 77 9.19 -4.87 -6.51
N PHE A 78 9.73 -4.40 -5.38
CA PHE A 78 10.73 -3.34 -5.34
C PHE A 78 12.11 -3.96 -5.33
N GLN A 79 12.98 -3.65 -6.29
CA GLN A 79 14.35 -4.19 -6.33
C GLN A 79 15.32 -3.46 -5.40
N GLU A 80 14.82 -2.90 -4.29
CA GLU A 80 15.58 -2.03 -3.41
C GLU A 80 16.07 -2.78 -2.16
N LEU A 81 17.31 -2.53 -1.74
CA LEU A 81 17.87 -3.17 -0.54
C LEU A 81 17.22 -2.65 0.76
N SER A 82 16.71 -1.41 0.72
CA SER A 82 15.91 -0.77 1.75
C SER A 82 14.55 -1.45 1.97
N VAL A 83 14.02 -2.14 0.95
CA VAL A 83 12.76 -2.88 1.03
C VAL A 83 12.99 -4.34 1.45
N SER A 84 12.24 -4.80 2.46
CA SER A 84 12.29 -6.19 2.92
C SER A 84 11.61 -7.16 1.95
N ARG A 85 12.00 -8.44 1.99
CA ARG A 85 11.43 -9.49 1.13
C ARG A 85 9.90 -9.56 1.22
N ALA A 86 9.37 -9.51 2.44
CA ALA A 86 7.96 -9.27 2.73
C ALA A 86 7.89 -7.99 3.57
N HIS A 87 7.59 -6.86 2.94
CA HIS A 87 7.69 -5.56 3.60
C HIS A 87 6.36 -5.21 4.29
N ALA A 88 5.31 -5.11 3.49
CA ALA A 88 3.99 -4.73 3.96
C ALA A 88 2.93 -5.49 3.15
N LYS A 89 1.71 -5.52 3.68
CA LYS A 89 0.55 -5.95 2.94
C LYS A 89 -0.58 -4.96 3.16
N ILE A 90 -1.44 -4.86 2.17
CA ILE A 90 -2.62 -4.02 2.17
C ILE A 90 -3.83 -4.94 2.15
N THR A 91 -4.78 -4.68 3.03
CA THR A 91 -5.99 -5.48 3.21
C THR A 91 -7.18 -4.54 3.20
N CYS A 92 -8.28 -4.94 2.55
CA CYS A 92 -9.55 -4.24 2.66
C CYS A 92 -10.42 -4.97 3.68
N HIS A 93 -10.93 -4.25 4.67
CA HIS A 93 -11.86 -4.75 5.69
C HIS A 93 -12.98 -3.74 5.88
N GLU A 94 -14.25 -4.17 5.87
CA GLU A 94 -15.41 -3.28 6.07
C GLU A 94 -15.34 -2.00 5.21
N ASN A 95 -14.95 -2.13 3.94
CA ASN A 95 -14.80 -0.99 3.01
C ASN A 95 -13.78 0.06 3.41
N LYS A 96 -12.83 -0.35 4.26
CA LYS A 96 -11.70 0.43 4.72
C LYS A 96 -10.43 -0.27 4.32
N ILE A 97 -9.48 0.50 3.82
CA ILE A 97 -8.18 -0.03 3.41
C ILE A 97 -7.24 0.08 4.61
N PHE A 98 -6.54 -1.00 4.89
CA PHE A 98 -5.57 -1.11 5.96
C PHE A 98 -4.24 -1.53 5.39
N ILE A 99 -3.17 -0.97 5.93
CA ILE A 99 -1.81 -1.48 5.70
C ILE A 99 -1.27 -2.10 6.97
N GLN A 100 -0.57 -3.20 6.80
CA GLN A 100 0.12 -3.92 7.85
C GLN A 100 1.56 -4.12 7.44
N ASP A 101 2.47 -3.64 8.28
CA ASP A 101 3.89 -3.96 8.19
C ASP A 101 4.10 -5.43 8.56
N ARG A 102 4.88 -6.16 7.76
CA ARG A 102 5.13 -7.61 7.93
C ARG A 102 6.44 -7.90 8.66
N GLY A 103 6.98 -6.94 9.41
CA GLY A 103 8.29 -7.04 10.05
C GLY A 103 9.39 -6.51 9.14
N SER A 104 9.14 -5.40 8.46
CA SER A 104 10.14 -4.78 7.63
C SER A 104 11.30 -4.25 8.47
N LYS A 105 12.51 -4.28 7.90
CA LYS A 105 13.75 -3.89 8.60
C LYS A 105 13.72 -2.46 9.13
N TYR A 106 13.14 -1.53 8.38
CA TYR A 106 13.12 -0.10 8.72
C TYR A 106 11.75 0.37 9.22
N GLY A 107 10.71 -0.46 9.05
CA GLY A 107 9.32 -0.13 9.34
C GLY A 107 8.66 0.65 8.21
N THR A 108 7.34 0.55 8.15
CA THR A 108 6.49 1.32 7.24
C THR A 108 6.00 2.59 7.94
N LEU A 109 6.11 3.76 7.31
CA LEU A 109 5.45 4.98 7.76
C LEU A 109 4.24 5.29 6.88
N VAL A 110 3.19 5.83 7.48
CA VAL A 110 1.94 6.20 6.81
C VAL A 110 1.53 7.57 7.32
N ASN A 111 1.41 8.54 6.43
CA ASN A 111 1.17 9.95 6.73
C ASN A 111 2.18 10.55 7.74
N GLY A 112 3.45 10.16 7.61
CA GLY A 112 4.52 10.61 8.52
C GLY A 112 4.55 9.88 9.86
N GLU A 113 3.61 8.99 10.14
CA GLU A 113 3.60 8.19 11.36
C GLU A 113 4.05 6.75 11.08
N LYS A 114 5.05 6.28 11.83
CA LYS A 114 5.50 4.88 11.74
C LYS A 114 4.37 3.94 12.20
N LEU A 115 4.04 2.94 11.39
CA LEU A 115 3.25 1.80 11.84
C LEU A 115 4.03 1.13 12.97
N GLY A 116 3.53 1.30 14.19
CA GLY A 116 4.25 0.92 15.39
C GLY A 116 4.75 -0.52 15.35
N SER A 117 6.07 -0.67 15.23
CA SER A 117 6.82 -1.81 15.76
C SER A 117 6.69 -1.73 17.27
N GLN A 118 5.97 -2.68 17.87
CA GLN A 118 6.04 -2.89 19.32
C GLN A 118 7.22 -3.82 19.60
#